data_AF-A0A954QLN4-F1
#
_entry.id   AF-A0A954QLN4-F1
#
_cell.length_a   1.000
_cell.length_b   1.000
_cell.length_c   1.000
_cell.angle_alpha   90.00
_cell.angle_beta   90.00
_cell.angle_gamma   90.00
#
_symmetry.space_group_name_H-M   'P 1'
#
loop_
_entity.id
_entity.type
_entity.pdbx_description
1 polymer ?
#
loop_
_entity_poly.entity_id
_entity_poly.type
_entity_poly.pdbx_seq_one_letter_code
_entity_poly.pdbx_strand_id
1 'polypeptide(L)'
;GNKVQAEWLYEFLLDPHLIRPAVVLRMPKFNLSTDEATALVNYFAAKDNANYPYEYIDRRRADRLAAAEAAYRERTGSEAAAEDSQGRRFEDAMKIVVNKNFCVNCHIVDDFVPNTSDRAKAPNLAIIHHRMRADYLRQWIAQPPSILPYTSMQVNIPYKPTEEHLGGISQDLYHGTSIEQLDGLVDLLMNFDHYAKQQANVSALVAAAKASDAETSGAEPTAEAAGASDPANQPPATDTETATEPKPDAESNEAADSAAKSPENGGDTDSESQPDETNKDSAAPETTTPAGEGSTENGS
;
A
#
# COMPACT_ATOMS: atom_id res chain seq x y z
N GLY A 1 -11.29 5.24 -13.59
CA GLY A 1 -10.78 3.98 -13.02
C GLY A 1 -9.35 4.08 -12.53
N ASN A 2 -8.43 4.67 -13.29
CA ASN A 2 -6.98 4.47 -13.03
C ASN A 2 -6.42 5.25 -11.83
N LYS A 3 -7.14 6.27 -11.34
CA LYS A 3 -6.64 7.17 -10.30
C LYS A 3 -6.74 6.64 -8.87
N VAL A 4 -7.93 6.15 -8.53
CA VAL A 4 -8.29 5.76 -7.16
C VAL A 4 -8.74 4.31 -7.14
N GLN A 5 -8.59 3.66 -5.99
CA GLN A 5 -9.07 2.31 -5.79
C GLN A 5 -10.61 2.28 -5.86
N ALA A 6 -11.14 1.17 -6.38
CA ALA A 6 -12.58 1.03 -6.65
C ALA A 6 -13.40 1.03 -5.35
N GLU A 7 -12.93 0.30 -4.34
CA GLU A 7 -13.52 0.26 -3.00
C GLU A 7 -13.61 1.66 -2.39
N TRP A 8 -12.49 2.40 -2.37
CA TRP A 8 -12.49 3.77 -1.87
C TRP A 8 -13.45 4.69 -2.63
N LEU A 9 -13.55 4.56 -3.96
CA LEU A 9 -14.46 5.38 -4.76
C LEU A 9 -15.91 5.07 -4.45
N TYR A 10 -16.25 3.80 -4.26
CA TYR A 10 -17.58 3.36 -3.86
C TYR A 10 -18.00 4.00 -2.53
N GLU A 11 -17.16 3.88 -1.50
CA GLU A 11 -17.43 4.48 -0.19
C GLU A 11 -17.53 6.00 -0.26
N PHE A 12 -16.63 6.65 -1.01
CA PHE A 12 -16.62 8.10 -1.17
C PHE A 12 -17.86 8.63 -1.90
N LEU A 13 -18.45 7.87 -2.82
CA LEU A 13 -19.69 8.24 -3.51
C LEU A 13 -20.91 8.20 -2.57
N LEU A 14 -20.91 7.26 -1.62
CA LEU A 14 -21.97 7.10 -0.62
C LEU A 14 -21.84 8.13 0.52
N ASP A 15 -20.61 8.40 0.97
CA ASP A 15 -20.33 9.39 2.01
C ASP A 15 -19.12 10.29 1.70
N PRO A 16 -19.34 11.34 0.88
CA PRO A 16 -18.27 12.26 0.51
C PRO A 16 -17.75 13.06 1.71
N HIS A 17 -16.44 12.98 1.95
CA HIS A 17 -15.74 13.73 3.00
C HIS A 17 -14.67 14.66 2.45
N LEU A 18 -14.05 15.48 3.32
CA LEU A 18 -13.04 16.44 2.92
C LEU A 18 -11.71 15.76 2.57
N ILE A 19 -11.30 15.84 1.31
CA ILE A 19 -10.00 15.32 0.83
C ILE A 19 -8.94 16.43 0.73
N ARG A 20 -9.34 17.60 0.22
CA ARG A 20 -8.43 18.72 -0.07
C ARG A 20 -8.79 19.88 0.85
N PRO A 21 -8.02 20.10 1.94
CA PRO A 21 -8.28 21.19 2.87
C PRO A 21 -8.37 22.57 2.17
N ALA A 22 -7.56 22.77 1.13
CA ALA A 22 -7.51 24.02 0.37
C ALA A 22 -8.74 24.33 -0.50
N VAL A 23 -9.61 23.34 -0.79
CA VAL A 23 -10.73 23.54 -1.73
C VAL A 23 -12.02 23.81 -0.97
N VAL A 24 -12.63 24.97 -1.23
CA VAL A 24 -13.89 25.38 -0.59
C VAL A 24 -15.08 24.53 -1.08
N LEU A 25 -15.12 24.25 -2.38
CA LEU A 25 -16.16 23.40 -2.96
C LEU A 25 -15.88 21.93 -2.69
N ARG A 26 -16.88 21.27 -2.09
CA ARG A 26 -16.84 19.84 -1.77
C ARG A 26 -17.71 19.08 -2.74
N MET A 27 -17.46 17.78 -2.82
CA MET A 27 -18.36 16.89 -3.54
C MET A 27 -19.72 16.87 -2.81
N PRO A 28 -20.84 17.15 -3.50
CA PRO A 28 -22.17 17.05 -2.90
C PRO A 28 -22.51 15.62 -2.51
N LYS A 29 -23.33 15.46 -1.48
CA LYS A 29 -23.95 14.17 -1.15
C LYS A 29 -25.15 13.95 -2.07
N PHE A 30 -25.00 13.04 -3.03
CA PHE A 30 -26.05 12.75 -4.03
C PHE A 30 -27.09 11.73 -3.53
N ASN A 31 -26.91 11.17 -2.32
CA ASN A 31 -27.77 10.12 -1.74
C ASN A 31 -27.96 8.92 -2.66
N LEU A 32 -26.88 8.49 -3.30
CA LEU A 32 -26.87 7.33 -4.18
C LEU A 32 -27.19 6.05 -3.40
N SER A 33 -27.93 5.15 -4.02
CA SER A 33 -28.03 3.77 -3.57
C SER A 33 -26.72 3.01 -3.77
N THR A 34 -26.60 1.85 -3.12
CA THR A 34 -25.45 0.94 -3.31
C THR A 34 -25.30 0.52 -4.77
N ASP A 35 -26.41 0.30 -5.48
CA ASP A 35 -26.40 -0.16 -6.87
C ASP A 35 -25.96 0.95 -7.83
N GLU A 36 -26.40 2.19 -7.60
CA GLU A 36 -25.97 3.36 -8.38
C GLU A 36 -24.50 3.66 -8.17
N ALA A 37 -24.01 3.62 -6.93
CA ALA A 37 -22.60 3.80 -6.62
C ALA A 37 -21.75 2.71 -7.30
N THR A 38 -22.15 1.45 -7.20
CA THR A 38 -21.50 0.33 -7.90
C THR A 38 -21.49 0.53 -9.42
N ALA A 39 -22.61 0.93 -10.01
CA ALA A 39 -22.70 1.19 -11.45
C ALA A 39 -21.73 2.30 -11.90
N LEU A 40 -21.59 3.37 -11.12
CA LEU A 40 -20.63 4.44 -11.40
C LEU A 40 -19.18 3.96 -11.29
N VAL A 41 -18.84 3.19 -10.25
CA VAL A 41 -17.49 2.61 -10.11
C VAL A 41 -17.17 1.68 -11.28
N ASN A 42 -18.11 0.81 -11.66
CA ASN A 42 -17.98 -0.10 -12.81
C ASN A 42 -17.73 0.67 -14.10
N TYR A 43 -18.50 1.72 -14.34
CA TYR A 43 -18.33 2.57 -15.51
C TYR A 43 -16.94 3.20 -15.54
N PHE A 44 -16.46 3.79 -14.43
CA PHE A 44 -15.13 4.39 -14.39
C PHE A 44 -14.02 3.35 -14.53
N ALA A 45 -14.17 2.15 -13.97
CA ALA A 45 -13.20 1.07 -14.14
C ALA A 45 -13.14 0.63 -15.61
N ALA A 46 -14.28 0.37 -16.23
CA ALA A 46 -14.37 -0.03 -17.64
C ALA A 46 -13.82 1.04 -18.58
N LYS A 47 -14.16 2.31 -18.36
CA LYS A 47 -13.69 3.45 -19.18
C LYS A 47 -12.17 3.55 -19.24
N ASP A 48 -11.51 3.25 -18.13
CA ASP A 48 -10.06 3.40 -17.99
C ASP A 48 -9.31 2.06 -18.14
N ASN A 49 -10.04 0.97 -18.43
CA ASN A 49 -9.53 -0.40 -18.44
C ASN A 49 -8.79 -0.78 -17.13
N ALA A 50 -9.35 -0.38 -16.00
CA ALA A 50 -8.79 -0.61 -14.68
C ALA A 50 -9.24 -1.97 -14.11
N ASN A 51 -8.37 -2.67 -13.39
CA ASN A 51 -8.73 -3.93 -12.73
C ASN A 51 -9.81 -3.69 -11.64
N TYR A 52 -10.87 -4.53 -11.65
CA TYR A 52 -12.08 -4.43 -10.83
C TYR A 52 -12.78 -5.81 -10.77
N PRO A 53 -13.49 -6.18 -9.68
CA PRO A 53 -13.67 -5.44 -8.42
C PRO A 53 -12.46 -5.48 -7.50
N TYR A 54 -11.69 -6.57 -7.55
CA TYR A 54 -10.54 -6.78 -6.68
C TYR A 54 -9.24 -6.48 -7.42
N GLU A 55 -8.41 -5.64 -6.83
CA GLU A 55 -7.09 -5.33 -7.34
C GLU A 55 -6.02 -6.05 -6.54
N TYR A 56 -5.20 -6.84 -7.23
CA TYR A 56 -3.97 -7.36 -6.66
C TYR A 56 -2.87 -6.28 -6.74
N ILE A 57 -2.48 -5.74 -5.59
CA ILE A 57 -1.47 -4.69 -5.51
C ILE A 57 -0.10 -5.33 -5.24
N ASP A 58 0.65 -5.56 -6.32
CA ASP A 58 1.98 -6.22 -6.26
C ASP A 58 2.93 -5.54 -5.26
N ARG A 59 2.87 -4.21 -5.16
CA ARG A 59 3.68 -3.39 -4.23
C ARG A 59 3.38 -3.59 -2.74
N ARG A 60 2.36 -4.38 -2.39
CA ARG A 60 2.04 -4.75 -0.99
C ARG A 60 2.47 -6.17 -0.62
N ARG A 61 2.97 -6.95 -1.58
CA ARG A 61 3.34 -8.34 -1.28
C ARG A 61 4.57 -8.38 -0.37
N ALA A 62 4.51 -9.23 0.66
CA ALA A 62 5.58 -9.38 1.62
C ALA A 62 6.90 -9.82 0.98
N ASP A 63 6.85 -10.73 0.00
CA ASP A 63 8.04 -11.24 -0.70
C ASP A 63 8.72 -10.16 -1.55
N ARG A 64 7.94 -9.35 -2.26
CA ARG A 64 8.44 -8.18 -3.01
C ARG A 64 9.09 -7.17 -2.07
N LEU A 65 8.43 -6.85 -0.96
CA LEU A 65 8.95 -5.88 0.02
C LEU A 65 10.25 -6.40 0.66
N ALA A 66 10.30 -7.68 1.03
CA ALA A 66 11.50 -8.31 1.55
C ALA A 66 12.66 -8.32 0.53
N ALA A 67 12.37 -8.61 -0.74
CA ALA A 67 13.38 -8.56 -1.80
C ALA A 67 13.91 -7.12 -2.03
N ALA A 68 13.02 -6.12 -2.04
CA ALA A 68 13.40 -4.72 -2.17
C ALA A 68 14.24 -4.23 -0.97
N GLU A 69 13.89 -4.67 0.24
CA GLU A 69 14.68 -4.39 1.45
C GLU A 69 16.06 -5.05 1.38
N ALA A 70 16.14 -6.33 1.00
CA ALA A 70 17.41 -7.03 0.88
C ALA A 70 18.36 -6.34 -0.13
N ALA A 71 17.84 -5.96 -1.29
CA ALA A 71 18.62 -5.21 -2.30
C ALA A 71 19.08 -3.83 -1.78
N TYR A 72 18.25 -3.16 -0.98
CA TYR A 72 18.60 -1.88 -0.36
C TYR A 72 19.71 -2.03 0.70
N ARG A 73 19.66 -3.08 1.53
CA ARG A 73 20.68 -3.38 2.55
C ARG A 73 22.03 -3.71 1.92
N GLU A 74 22.03 -4.51 0.86
CA GLU A 74 23.24 -4.83 0.09
C GLU A 74 23.90 -3.54 -0.46
N ARG A 75 23.10 -2.64 -1.03
CA ARG A 75 23.58 -1.35 -1.56
C ARG A 75 24.20 -0.45 -0.49
N THR A 76 23.61 -0.43 0.70
CA THR A 76 24.03 0.48 1.78
C THR A 76 25.17 -0.05 2.64
N GLY A 77 25.64 -1.29 2.41
CA GLY A 77 26.65 -1.93 3.26
C GLY A 77 26.18 -2.07 4.71
N SER A 78 24.86 -2.10 4.92
CA SER A 78 24.23 -2.09 6.22
C SER A 78 24.33 -3.45 6.91
N GLU A 79 25.38 -3.67 7.69
CA GLU A 79 25.45 -4.79 8.65
C GLU A 79 24.48 -4.63 9.84
N ALA A 80 23.78 -3.49 9.95
CA ALA A 80 22.82 -3.25 11.03
C ALA A 80 21.79 -4.39 11.11
N ALA A 81 21.65 -4.88 12.34
CA ALA A 81 21.17 -6.20 12.71
C ALA A 81 19.82 -6.56 12.09
N ALA A 82 19.71 -7.82 11.69
CA ALA A 82 18.50 -8.48 11.21
C ALA A 82 17.38 -8.62 12.27
N GLU A 83 17.40 -7.80 13.33
CA GLU A 83 16.47 -7.91 14.46
C GLU A 83 15.40 -6.82 14.49
N ASP A 84 15.59 -5.68 13.81
CA ASP A 84 14.53 -4.67 13.75
C ASP A 84 13.62 -4.93 12.55
N SER A 85 12.34 -5.13 12.85
CA SER A 85 11.28 -5.55 11.92
C SER A 85 10.91 -4.51 10.85
N GLN A 86 11.65 -3.41 10.80
CA GLN A 86 11.45 -2.29 9.89
C GLN A 86 12.64 -2.26 8.95
N GLY A 87 12.38 -2.62 7.70
CA GLY A 87 13.39 -2.50 6.67
C GLY A 87 13.93 -1.07 6.63
N ARG A 88 15.26 -0.91 6.69
CA ARG A 88 15.98 0.38 6.65
C ARG A 88 15.51 1.22 5.45
N ARG A 89 15.05 0.57 4.38
CA ARG A 89 14.49 1.23 3.20
C ARG A 89 13.26 2.09 3.51
N PHE A 90 12.33 1.62 4.34
CA PHE A 90 11.13 2.39 4.68
C PHE A 90 11.42 3.51 5.67
N GLU A 91 12.39 3.32 6.57
CA GLU A 91 12.89 4.40 7.42
C GLU A 91 13.50 5.53 6.59
N ASP A 92 14.36 5.18 5.64
CA ASP A 92 14.97 6.14 4.72
C ASP A 92 13.93 6.81 3.80
N ALA A 93 12.94 6.05 3.31
CA ALA A 93 11.83 6.63 2.55
C ALA A 93 11.01 7.61 3.42
N MET A 94 10.86 7.33 4.71
CA MET A 94 10.18 8.23 5.65
C MET A 94 10.98 9.51 5.88
N LYS A 95 12.32 9.47 5.85
CA LYS A 95 13.16 10.70 5.88
C LYS A 95 12.83 11.65 4.73
N ILE A 96 12.48 11.13 3.55
CA ILE A 96 12.00 11.96 2.44
C ILE A 96 10.67 12.64 2.82
N VAL A 97 9.73 11.87 3.36
CA VAL A 97 8.39 12.36 3.73
C VAL A 97 8.50 13.49 4.76
N VAL A 98 9.24 13.27 5.85
CA VAL A 98 9.31 14.19 7.01
C VAL A 98 10.31 15.33 6.83
N ASN A 99 11.08 15.35 5.74
CA ASN A 99 11.97 16.46 5.48
C ASN A 99 11.18 17.69 4.98
N LYS A 100 11.39 18.82 5.66
CA LYS A 100 10.72 20.10 5.43
C LYS A 100 10.83 20.67 4.01
N ASN A 101 11.73 20.15 3.19
CA ASN A 101 11.90 20.58 1.81
C ASN A 101 11.03 19.78 0.82
N PHE A 102 10.33 18.75 1.29
CA PHE A 102 9.57 17.82 0.44
C PHE A 102 8.11 17.71 0.89
N CYS A 103 7.67 16.51 1.30
CA CYS A 103 6.25 16.17 1.41
C CYS A 103 5.55 16.94 2.54
N VAL A 104 6.11 16.91 3.75
CA VAL A 104 5.54 17.57 4.94
C VAL A 104 5.58 19.10 4.89
N ASN A 105 6.19 19.71 3.87
CA ASN A 105 6.07 21.16 3.69
C ASN A 105 4.62 21.58 3.38
N CYS A 106 3.89 20.70 2.69
CA CYS A 106 2.54 20.98 2.19
C CYS A 106 1.50 19.96 2.64
N HIS A 107 1.89 18.70 2.83
CA HIS A 107 0.97 17.62 3.13
C HIS A 107 0.76 17.40 4.63
N ILE A 108 -0.49 17.11 5.00
CA ILE A 108 -0.83 16.48 6.28
C ILE A 108 -0.27 15.04 6.26
N VAL A 109 0.27 14.57 7.38
CA VAL A 109 0.73 13.19 7.56
C VAL A 109 0.19 12.69 8.89
N ASP A 110 -0.92 11.96 8.82
CA ASP A 110 -1.67 11.50 10.00
C ASP A 110 -2.01 12.66 10.96
N ASP A 111 -1.37 12.71 12.14
CA ASP A 111 -1.54 13.73 13.17
C ASP A 111 -0.72 15.02 12.90
N PHE A 112 0.26 14.96 12.00
CA PHE A 112 1.06 16.12 11.62
C PHE A 112 0.33 17.01 10.62
N VAL A 113 0.15 18.28 10.98
CA VAL A 113 -0.38 19.34 10.11
C VAL A 113 0.72 20.35 9.78
N PRO A 114 1.02 20.62 8.50
CA PRO A 114 2.06 21.55 8.12
C PRO A 114 1.70 22.99 8.48
N ASN A 115 2.70 23.75 8.92
CA ASN A 115 2.57 25.19 9.20
C ASN A 115 2.57 26.01 7.89
N THR A 116 1.49 25.88 7.13
CA THR A 116 1.24 26.60 5.89
C THR A 116 -0.19 27.15 5.88
N SER A 117 -0.47 28.10 4.98
CA SER A 117 -1.82 28.63 4.82
C SER A 117 -2.81 27.53 4.43
N ASP A 118 -4.08 27.65 4.81
CA ASP A 118 -5.09 26.63 4.47
C ASP A 118 -5.21 26.40 2.95
N ARG A 119 -4.99 27.44 2.15
CA ARG A 119 -5.00 27.35 0.68
C ARG A 119 -3.80 26.59 0.09
N ALA A 120 -2.72 26.45 0.85
CA ALA A 120 -1.51 25.72 0.46
C ALA A 120 -1.44 24.30 1.06
N LYS A 121 -2.37 23.94 1.95
CA LYS A 121 -2.44 22.60 2.55
C LYS A 121 -2.87 21.56 1.51
N ALA A 122 -2.07 20.51 1.41
CA ALA A 122 -2.32 19.35 0.57
C ALA A 122 -2.97 18.19 1.36
N PRO A 123 -3.59 17.21 0.67
CA PRO A 123 -4.28 16.08 1.31
C PRO A 123 -3.40 15.26 2.26
N ASN A 124 -4.03 14.56 3.20
CA ASN A 124 -3.34 13.64 4.10
C ASN A 124 -2.68 12.48 3.34
N LEU A 125 -1.38 12.27 3.54
CA LEU A 125 -0.62 11.17 2.93
C LEU A 125 -0.89 9.81 3.59
N ALA A 126 -1.28 9.79 4.86
CA ALA A 126 -1.50 8.55 5.62
C ALA A 126 -2.57 7.64 4.98
N ILE A 127 -3.54 8.24 4.30
CA ILE A 127 -4.66 7.52 3.65
C ILE A 127 -4.38 7.11 2.20
N ILE A 128 -3.19 7.40 1.66
CA ILE A 128 -2.87 7.11 0.25
C ILE A 128 -3.01 5.64 -0.05
N HIS A 129 -2.53 4.77 0.85
CA HIS A 129 -2.64 3.34 0.70
C HIS A 129 -4.09 2.91 0.47
N HIS A 130 -5.08 3.47 1.14
CA HIS A 130 -6.47 3.07 0.89
C HIS A 130 -7.09 3.74 -0.35
N ARG A 131 -6.65 4.96 -0.69
CA ARG A 131 -7.31 5.78 -1.70
C ARG A 131 -6.78 5.63 -3.12
N MET A 132 -5.46 5.67 -3.30
CA MET A 132 -4.84 5.86 -4.63
C MET A 132 -4.40 4.52 -5.21
N ARG A 133 -4.49 4.35 -6.54
CA ARG A 133 -3.85 3.20 -7.19
C ARG A 133 -2.34 3.44 -7.30
N ALA A 134 -1.56 2.39 -7.11
CA ALA A 134 -0.10 2.47 -7.03
C ALA A 134 0.54 3.09 -8.29
N ASP A 135 0.10 2.66 -9.47
CA ASP A 135 0.67 3.13 -10.74
C ASP A 135 0.38 4.61 -10.99
N TYR A 136 -0.84 5.06 -10.68
CA TYR A 136 -1.18 6.47 -10.76
C TYR A 136 -0.39 7.28 -9.74
N LEU A 137 -0.27 6.79 -8.50
CA LEU A 137 0.52 7.46 -7.47
C LEU A 137 1.98 7.65 -7.89
N ARG A 138 2.60 6.61 -8.45
CA ARG A 138 3.98 6.67 -8.95
C ARG A 138 4.13 7.71 -10.05
N GLN A 139 3.23 7.72 -11.04
CA GLN A 139 3.24 8.71 -12.12
C GLN A 139 3.01 10.13 -11.60
N TRP A 140 2.09 10.28 -10.63
CA TRP A 140 1.79 11.55 -9.98
C TRP A 140 2.99 12.13 -9.25
N ILE A 141 3.72 11.33 -8.48
CA ILE A 141 4.91 11.81 -7.76
C ILE A 141 6.06 12.08 -8.72
N ALA A 142 6.22 11.26 -9.77
CA ALA A 142 7.31 11.41 -10.75
C ALA A 142 7.21 12.72 -11.54
N GLN A 143 6.00 13.07 -12.01
CA GLN A 143 5.81 14.27 -12.83
C GLN A 143 4.40 14.86 -12.67
N PRO A 144 4.08 15.51 -11.53
CA PRO A 144 2.74 16.05 -11.29
C PRO A 144 2.22 16.98 -12.41
N PRO A 145 3.03 17.90 -12.99
CA PRO A 145 2.56 18.80 -14.04
C PRO A 145 2.12 18.12 -15.34
N SER A 146 2.56 16.89 -15.62
CA SER A 146 2.10 16.15 -16.82
C SER A 146 0.67 15.62 -16.65
N ILE A 147 0.22 15.44 -15.41
CA ILE A 147 -1.13 14.94 -15.08
C ILE A 147 -2.10 16.09 -14.79
N LEU A 148 -1.65 17.11 -14.04
CA LEU A 148 -2.43 18.32 -13.78
C LEU A 148 -1.58 19.57 -14.04
N PRO A 149 -1.73 20.21 -15.21
CA PRO A 149 -1.18 21.53 -15.46
C PRO A 149 -1.65 22.48 -14.35
N TYR A 150 -0.75 23.28 -13.78
CA TYR A 150 -1.01 24.22 -12.67
C TYR A 150 -1.17 23.59 -11.26
N THR A 151 -0.82 22.32 -11.07
CA THR A 151 -0.68 21.78 -9.72
C THR A 151 0.41 22.52 -8.93
N SER A 152 0.16 22.77 -7.65
CA SER A 152 1.19 23.26 -6.72
C SER A 152 2.14 22.15 -6.27
N MET A 153 1.87 20.88 -6.60
CA MET A 153 2.76 19.76 -6.30
C MET A 153 4.03 19.85 -7.16
N GLN A 154 5.19 20.02 -6.53
CA GLN A 154 6.47 20.10 -7.23
C GLN A 154 7.01 18.71 -7.58
N VAL A 155 7.98 18.68 -8.50
CA VAL A 155 8.80 17.49 -8.77
C VAL A 155 9.82 17.35 -7.63
N ASN A 156 9.46 16.58 -6.62
CA ASN A 156 10.25 16.41 -5.39
C ASN A 156 11.40 15.40 -5.54
N ILE A 157 11.29 14.46 -6.48
CA ILE A 157 12.34 13.51 -6.85
C ILE A 157 12.69 13.78 -8.32
N PRO A 158 13.71 14.62 -8.60
CA PRO A 158 14.07 14.95 -9.97
C PRO A 158 14.62 13.73 -10.71
N TYR A 159 14.40 13.68 -12.02
CA TYR A 159 14.99 12.67 -12.90
C TYR A 159 15.81 13.36 -14.00
N LYS A 160 17.11 13.12 -13.99
CA LYS A 160 18.07 13.66 -14.94
C LYS A 160 19.05 12.55 -15.35
N PRO A 161 18.86 11.92 -16.52
CA PRO A 161 19.54 10.67 -16.88
C PRO A 161 21.06 10.79 -17.05
N THR A 162 21.58 12.01 -17.17
CA THR A 162 23.01 12.28 -17.35
C THR A 162 23.73 12.64 -16.05
N GLU A 163 23.01 12.83 -14.95
CA GLU A 163 23.58 13.18 -13.64
C GLU A 163 23.78 11.93 -12.78
N GLU A 164 24.66 12.03 -11.79
CA GLU A 164 24.85 10.99 -10.79
C GLU A 164 23.52 10.64 -10.10
N HIS A 165 23.32 9.35 -9.81
CA HIS A 165 22.05 8.83 -9.27
C HIS A 165 20.81 9.24 -10.08
N LEU A 166 20.96 9.53 -11.38
CA LEU A 166 19.89 10.02 -12.25
C LEU A 166 19.26 11.34 -11.74
N GLY A 167 20.05 12.20 -11.09
CA GLY A 167 19.58 13.49 -10.56
C GLY A 167 18.67 13.38 -9.34
N GLY A 168 18.69 12.24 -8.65
CA GLY A 168 17.93 12.00 -7.42
C GLY A 168 18.27 12.97 -6.29
N ILE A 169 17.56 12.83 -5.17
CA ILE A 169 17.79 13.62 -3.96
C ILE A 169 19.01 13.12 -3.18
N SER A 170 19.35 13.81 -2.08
CA SER A 170 20.48 13.47 -1.21
C SER A 170 20.45 12.00 -0.77
N GLN A 171 21.62 11.35 -0.86
CA GLN A 171 21.82 9.97 -0.41
C GLN A 171 21.65 9.82 1.11
N ASP A 172 21.83 10.90 1.89
CA ASP A 172 21.55 10.91 3.34
C ASP A 172 20.07 10.66 3.67
N LEU A 173 19.17 10.98 2.73
CA LEU A 173 17.74 10.75 2.86
C LEU A 173 17.39 9.34 2.41
N TYR A 174 17.85 8.94 1.22
CA TYR A 174 17.61 7.61 0.67
C TYR A 174 18.69 7.27 -0.36
N HIS A 175 19.31 6.10 -0.18
CA HIS A 175 20.40 5.63 -1.03
C HIS A 175 19.89 5.03 -2.34
N GLY A 176 20.49 5.41 -3.46
CA GLY A 176 20.17 4.90 -4.78
C GLY A 176 19.80 6.00 -5.77
N THR A 177 19.38 5.56 -6.94
CA THR A 177 18.98 6.40 -8.05
C THR A 177 17.63 7.09 -7.78
N SER A 178 17.33 8.14 -8.56
CA SER A 178 16.01 8.80 -8.59
C SER A 178 14.85 7.81 -8.73
N ILE A 179 15.01 6.77 -9.56
CA ILE A 179 13.99 5.74 -9.76
C ILE A 179 13.77 4.93 -8.49
N GLU A 180 14.85 4.53 -7.82
CA GLU A 180 14.80 3.75 -6.58
C GLU A 180 14.26 4.56 -5.40
N GLN A 181 14.61 5.84 -5.33
CA GLN A 181 14.07 6.79 -4.35
C GLN A 181 12.55 6.97 -4.53
N LEU A 182 12.11 7.17 -5.78
CA LEU A 182 10.69 7.24 -6.12
C LEU A 182 9.96 5.94 -5.76
N ASP A 183 10.52 4.79 -6.12
CA ASP A 183 9.90 3.50 -5.83
C ASP A 183 9.88 3.20 -4.31
N GLY A 184 10.91 3.58 -3.56
CA GLY A 184 10.92 3.54 -2.08
C GLY A 184 9.83 4.38 -1.45
N LEU A 185 9.68 5.62 -1.91
CA LEU A 185 8.64 6.54 -1.44
C LEU A 185 7.23 6.02 -1.75
N VAL A 186 7.00 5.53 -2.97
CA VAL A 186 5.70 4.96 -3.37
C VAL A 186 5.38 3.72 -2.56
N ASP A 187 6.35 2.81 -2.39
CA ASP A 187 6.13 1.59 -1.63
C ASP A 187 5.81 1.90 -0.16
N LEU A 188 6.50 2.88 0.46
CA LEU A 188 6.16 3.36 1.81
C LEU A 188 4.73 3.88 1.86
N LEU A 189 4.33 4.79 0.95
CA LEU A 189 3.00 5.39 0.95
C LEU A 189 1.89 4.36 0.70
N MET A 190 2.15 3.33 -0.10
CA MET A 190 1.22 2.22 -0.34
C MET A 190 1.13 1.21 0.81
N ASN A 191 2.07 1.26 1.76
CA ASN A 191 2.15 0.42 2.95
C ASN A 191 2.20 1.25 4.26
N PHE A 192 1.73 2.50 4.22
CA PHE A 192 1.88 3.43 5.33
C PHE A 192 1.20 2.95 6.62
N ASP A 193 0.00 2.37 6.51
CA ASP A 193 -0.72 1.81 7.66
C ASP A 193 0.09 0.71 8.37
N HIS A 194 0.71 -0.19 7.61
CA HIS A 194 1.59 -1.23 8.16
C HIS A 194 2.82 -0.61 8.82
N TYR A 195 3.48 0.34 8.15
CA TYR A 195 4.62 1.07 8.70
C TYR A 195 4.27 1.77 10.02
N ALA A 196 3.16 2.51 10.07
CA ALA A 196 2.72 3.25 11.25
C ALA A 196 2.35 2.32 12.42
N LYS A 197 1.61 1.24 12.16
CA LYS A 197 1.25 0.24 13.19
C LYS A 197 2.47 -0.42 13.83
N GLN A 198 3.54 -0.63 13.06
CA GLN A 198 4.77 -1.19 13.59
C GLN A 198 5.52 -0.24 14.54
N GLN A 199 5.35 1.07 14.40
CA GLN A 199 5.90 2.06 15.35
C GLN A 199 5.15 2.04 16.69
N ALA A 200 3.85 1.73 16.66
CA ALA A 200 3.01 1.55 17.84
C ALA A 200 3.04 0.09 18.34
N ASN A 201 4.22 -0.39 18.75
CA ASN A 201 4.45 -1.80 19.08
C ASN A 201 3.55 -2.28 20.25
N VAL A 202 2.53 -3.08 19.92
CA VAL A 202 1.57 -3.63 20.90
C VAL A 202 2.25 -4.53 21.91
N SER A 203 3.30 -5.26 21.54
CA SER A 203 4.01 -6.13 22.49
C SER A 203 4.68 -5.33 23.61
N ALA A 204 5.18 -4.12 23.32
CA ALA A 204 5.70 -3.21 24.34
C ALA A 204 4.58 -2.72 25.27
N LEU A 205 3.39 -2.39 24.73
CA LEU A 205 2.21 -2.02 25.53
C LEU A 205 1.75 -3.16 26.44
N VAL A 206 1.73 -4.39 25.92
CA VAL A 206 1.39 -5.60 26.71
C VAL A 206 2.45 -5.89 27.77
N ALA A 207 3.73 -5.71 27.45
CA ALA A 207 4.81 -5.87 28.43
C ALA A 207 4.71 -4.83 29.55
N ALA A 208 4.42 -3.57 29.21
CA ALA A 208 4.19 -2.50 30.17
C ALA A 208 2.98 -2.81 31.09
N ALA A 209 1.87 -3.28 30.53
CA ALA A 209 0.69 -3.68 31.31
C ALA A 209 0.99 -4.86 32.26
N LYS A 210 1.71 -5.88 31.79
CA LYS A 210 2.13 -7.00 32.65
C LYS A 210 3.07 -6.57 33.77
N ALA A 211 3.96 -5.62 33.52
CA ALA A 211 4.84 -5.07 34.54
C ALA A 211 4.06 -4.31 35.62
N SER A 212 3.04 -3.53 35.24
CA SER A 212 2.18 -2.83 36.20
C SER A 212 1.31 -3.77 37.04
N ASP A 213 0.82 -4.87 36.46
CA ASP A 213 0.04 -5.89 37.20
C ASP A 213 0.91 -6.65 38.21
N ALA A 214 2.19 -6.90 37.87
CA ALA A 214 3.15 -7.50 38.78
C ALA A 214 3.46 -6.58 39.98
N GLU A 215 3.62 -5.28 39.76
CA GLU A 215 3.83 -4.28 40.83
C GLU A 215 2.61 -4.14 41.75
N THR A 216 1.39 -4.28 41.24
CA THR A 216 0.18 -4.26 42.08
C THR A 216 -0.05 -5.55 42.86
N SER A 217 0.46 -6.69 42.38
CA SER A 217 0.38 -7.98 43.09
C SER A 217 1.49 -8.21 44.13
N GLY A 218 2.58 -7.41 44.10
CA GLY A 218 3.75 -7.55 44.96
C GLY A 218 3.67 -6.82 46.31
N ALA A 219 2.59 -6.09 46.59
CA ALA A 219 2.38 -5.46 47.90
C ALA A 219 1.73 -6.46 48.88
N GLU A 220 2.54 -7.35 49.46
CA GLU A 220 2.13 -8.16 50.61
C GLU A 220 2.06 -7.27 51.87
N PRO A 221 0.96 -7.32 52.67
CA PRO A 221 0.76 -6.39 53.77
C PRO A 221 1.66 -6.81 54.95
N THR A 222 2.51 -5.89 55.41
CA THR A 222 3.24 -6.06 56.66
C THR A 222 2.25 -6.06 57.84
N ALA A 223 2.21 -7.19 58.54
CA ALA A 223 1.50 -7.33 59.80
C ALA A 223 2.31 -6.70 60.95
N GLU A 224 1.74 -5.76 61.68
CA GLU A 224 1.96 -5.61 63.13
C GLU A 224 0.78 -4.92 63.81
N ALA A 225 0.46 -5.38 65.03
CA ALA A 225 -0.84 -5.31 65.69
C ALA A 225 -0.99 -4.16 66.70
N ALA A 226 -2.25 -3.74 66.98
CA ALA A 226 -2.83 -3.66 68.35
C ALA A 226 -4.24 -3.02 68.38
N GLY A 227 -5.25 -3.85 68.66
CA GLY A 227 -6.35 -3.67 69.62
C GLY A 227 -7.22 -2.40 69.66
N ALA A 228 -8.51 -2.55 69.32
CA ALA A 228 -9.64 -2.16 70.17
C ALA A 228 -10.96 -2.83 69.69
N SER A 229 -11.68 -3.44 70.64
CA SER A 229 -13.07 -3.95 70.60
C SER A 229 -14.08 -2.89 70.10
N ASP A 230 -15.22 -3.18 69.45
CA ASP A 230 -16.37 -4.04 69.81
C ASP A 230 -17.36 -4.08 68.59
N PRO A 231 -18.57 -4.72 68.59
CA PRO A 231 -19.02 -5.56 67.49
C PRO A 231 -20.25 -4.99 66.74
N ALA A 232 -20.82 -5.80 65.85
CA ALA A 232 -22.07 -5.63 65.09
C ALA A 232 -21.91 -5.00 63.71
N ASN A 233 -21.92 -5.83 62.66
CA ASN A 233 -23.16 -6.15 61.94
C ASN A 233 -22.86 -7.22 60.86
N GLN A 234 -23.60 -8.32 60.85
CA GLN A 234 -23.63 -9.26 59.71
C GLN A 234 -24.65 -8.78 58.66
N PRO A 235 -24.47 -9.17 57.38
CA PRO A 235 -25.24 -8.68 56.25
C PRO A 235 -26.51 -9.51 56.01
N PRO A 236 -27.41 -9.08 55.12
CA PRO A 236 -28.10 -9.99 54.22
C PRO A 236 -27.46 -9.89 52.84
N ALA A 237 -26.95 -10.98 52.27
CA ALA A 237 -27.73 -12.00 51.56
C ALA A 237 -28.41 -11.38 50.33
N THR A 238 -27.76 -11.51 49.17
CA THR A 238 -28.18 -12.40 48.06
C THR A 238 -29.53 -12.03 47.48
N ASP A 239 -29.54 -11.65 46.19
CA ASP A 239 -30.45 -12.29 45.25
C ASP A 239 -29.78 -12.41 43.88
N THR A 240 -29.81 -13.65 43.41
CA THR A 240 -29.41 -14.12 42.09
C THR A 240 -30.66 -14.13 41.24
N GLU A 241 -30.64 -13.44 40.09
CA GLU A 241 -31.56 -13.73 38.99
C GLU A 241 -30.79 -13.52 37.68
N THR A 242 -30.07 -14.55 37.25
CA THR A 242 -30.46 -15.51 36.21
C THR A 242 -30.77 -14.85 34.87
N ALA A 243 -29.80 -14.96 33.98
CA ALA A 243 -29.90 -14.69 32.56
C ALA A 243 -30.94 -15.59 31.88
N THR A 244 -31.58 -15.10 30.83
CA THR A 244 -32.22 -15.93 29.81
C THR A 244 -31.98 -15.29 28.45
N GLU A 245 -31.07 -15.89 27.68
CA GLU A 245 -30.97 -15.74 26.22
C GLU A 245 -32.18 -16.43 25.55
N PRO A 246 -32.68 -15.92 24.41
CA PRO A 246 -33.44 -16.73 23.47
C PRO A 246 -32.58 -17.15 22.28
N LYS A 247 -32.50 -18.46 22.05
CA LYS A 247 -32.05 -19.10 20.80
C LYS A 247 -33.19 -19.00 19.74
N PRO A 248 -32.91 -19.09 18.43
CA PRO A 248 -33.84 -18.73 17.38
C PRO A 248 -34.70 -19.92 16.93
N ASP A 249 -35.95 -19.63 16.57
CA ASP A 249 -36.84 -20.56 15.91
C ASP A 249 -36.57 -20.58 14.39
N ALA A 250 -36.50 -21.81 13.88
CA ALA A 250 -36.51 -22.13 12.47
C ALA A 250 -37.89 -22.70 12.13
N GLU A 251 -38.54 -22.16 11.09
CA GLU A 251 -39.56 -22.89 10.33
C GLU A 251 -39.43 -22.59 8.83
N SER A 252 -39.21 -23.69 8.11
CA SER A 252 -39.31 -23.92 6.66
C SER A 252 -40.80 -23.89 6.21
N ASN A 253 -41.25 -23.82 4.95
CA ASN A 253 -40.68 -24.27 3.67
C ASN A 253 -41.63 -23.92 2.49
N GLU A 254 -41.16 -24.23 1.26
CA GLU A 254 -41.86 -24.43 -0.03
C GLU A 254 -42.13 -23.21 -0.94
N ALA A 255 -42.05 -23.26 -2.28
CA ALA A 255 -41.39 -24.11 -3.29
C ALA A 255 -41.77 -23.52 -4.67
N ALA A 256 -40.84 -23.49 -5.63
CA ALA A 256 -41.02 -23.51 -7.11
C ALA A 256 -39.62 -23.29 -7.72
N ASP A 257 -38.84 -24.33 -8.03
CA ASP A 257 -38.90 -25.21 -9.20
C ASP A 257 -39.08 -24.49 -10.56
N SER A 258 -37.97 -24.30 -11.28
CA SER A 258 -37.89 -24.64 -12.70
C SER A 258 -36.43 -24.56 -13.18
N ALA A 259 -35.89 -25.72 -13.54
CA ALA A 259 -34.63 -25.90 -14.25
C ALA A 259 -34.76 -25.59 -15.76
N ALA A 260 -33.73 -24.96 -16.33
CA ALA A 260 -33.41 -24.99 -17.77
C ALA A 260 -31.91 -24.67 -17.91
N LYS A 261 -31.02 -25.66 -17.98
CA LYS A 261 -30.58 -26.42 -19.16
C LYS A 261 -29.82 -25.56 -20.18
N SER A 262 -28.50 -25.75 -20.19
CA SER A 262 -27.57 -25.35 -21.25
C SER A 262 -28.01 -25.84 -22.63
N PRO A 263 -27.52 -25.23 -23.71
CA PRO A 263 -27.16 -25.97 -24.90
C PRO A 263 -25.64 -25.97 -25.07
N GLU A 264 -25.05 -27.16 -24.93
CA GLU A 264 -23.95 -27.55 -25.80
C GLU A 264 -24.49 -27.63 -27.23
N ASN A 265 -23.72 -27.14 -28.20
CA ASN A 265 -23.91 -27.51 -29.59
C ASN A 265 -22.53 -27.91 -30.13
N GLY A 266 -22.24 -29.21 -30.01
CA GLY A 266 -21.27 -29.89 -30.85
C GLY A 266 -22.00 -30.51 -32.04
N GLY A 267 -21.42 -30.39 -33.22
CA GLY A 267 -21.93 -30.93 -34.47
C GLY A 267 -20.87 -30.85 -35.55
N ASP A 268 -19.90 -31.75 -35.45
CA ASP A 268 -18.96 -32.16 -36.50
C ASP A 268 -19.68 -32.60 -37.78
N THR A 269 -19.05 -32.32 -38.92
CA THR A 269 -18.89 -33.29 -40.02
C THR A 269 -17.54 -33.04 -40.71
N ASP A 270 -16.61 -33.97 -40.51
CA ASP A 270 -15.86 -34.75 -41.51
C ASP A 270 -15.27 -34.02 -42.73
N SER A 271 -14.07 -34.28 -43.26
CA SER A 271 -13.00 -35.25 -42.99
C SER A 271 -11.86 -34.96 -43.99
N GLU A 272 -10.64 -35.43 -43.67
CA GLU A 272 -9.59 -35.90 -44.60
C GLU A 272 -8.87 -34.85 -45.50
N SER A 273 -7.54 -34.80 -45.66
CA SER A 273 -6.42 -35.70 -45.30
C SER A 273 -5.09 -34.95 -45.41
N GLN A 274 -4.14 -35.24 -44.53
CA GLN A 274 -2.69 -35.15 -44.80
C GLN A 274 -2.22 -36.41 -45.57
N PRO A 275 -1.07 -36.36 -46.27
CA PRO A 275 0.26 -36.59 -45.67
C PRO A 275 1.27 -35.51 -46.12
N ASP A 276 2.18 -34.97 -45.30
CA ASP A 276 3.42 -35.53 -44.70
C ASP A 276 4.44 -36.07 -45.73
N GLU A 277 5.58 -35.37 -45.85
CA GLU A 277 6.93 -35.93 -45.72
C GLU A 277 8.03 -34.85 -45.96
N THR A 278 8.89 -34.68 -44.94
CA THR A 278 10.39 -34.67 -44.92
C THR A 278 11.18 -33.79 -45.94
N ASN A 279 12.35 -33.20 -45.68
CA ASN A 279 13.41 -33.36 -44.68
C ASN A 279 14.39 -32.15 -44.71
N LYS A 280 15.16 -32.01 -43.63
CA LYS A 280 16.50 -31.39 -43.37
C LYS A 280 17.37 -30.94 -44.57
N ASP A 281 18.28 -29.96 -44.46
CA ASP A 281 19.49 -29.83 -43.59
C ASP A 281 19.90 -28.32 -43.50
N SER A 282 20.25 -27.73 -42.35
CA SER A 282 21.56 -27.73 -41.64
C SER A 282 22.79 -27.26 -42.45
N ALA A 283 23.31 -26.06 -42.14
CA ALA A 283 24.73 -25.80 -41.76
C ALA A 283 25.08 -24.29 -41.77
N ALA A 284 25.86 -23.87 -40.77
CA ALA A 284 26.51 -22.55 -40.65
C ALA A 284 28.00 -22.65 -41.09
N PRO A 285 28.89 -21.70 -40.73
CA PRO A 285 29.52 -20.70 -41.60
C PRO A 285 30.99 -21.01 -41.98
N GLU A 286 31.54 -20.32 -42.98
CA GLU A 286 32.99 -20.30 -43.22
C GLU A 286 33.57 -18.90 -43.45
N THR A 287 34.67 -18.68 -42.73
CA THR A 287 35.65 -17.60 -42.83
C THR A 287 36.65 -17.87 -43.95
N THR A 288 37.19 -16.83 -44.60
CA THR A 288 38.49 -16.92 -45.28
C THR A 288 39.21 -15.55 -45.30
N THR A 289 40.46 -15.55 -44.83
CA THR A 289 41.51 -14.48 -44.86
C THR A 289 42.63 -14.94 -45.83
N PRO A 290 43.82 -14.30 -46.01
CA PRO A 290 44.28 -12.90 -46.21
C PRO A 290 45.16 -12.71 -47.51
N ALA A 291 45.70 -11.49 -47.72
CA ALA A 291 47.11 -11.15 -48.06
C ALA A 291 47.38 -10.22 -49.28
N GLY A 292 48.36 -9.30 -49.10
CA GLY A 292 49.04 -8.48 -50.13
C GLY A 292 49.13 -6.99 -49.75
N GLU A 293 50.07 -6.53 -48.91
CA GLU A 293 51.42 -5.98 -49.23
C GLU A 293 51.46 -4.85 -50.27
N GLY A 294 52.03 -3.69 -49.90
CA GLY A 294 52.43 -2.64 -50.88
C GLY A 294 52.64 -1.21 -50.36
N SER A 295 53.76 -0.97 -49.65
CA SER A 295 54.71 0.15 -49.83
C SER A 295 54.35 1.65 -49.64
N THR A 296 54.97 2.21 -48.58
CA THR A 296 55.91 3.36 -48.51
C THR A 296 55.56 4.79 -48.98
N GLU A 297 55.83 5.70 -48.03
CA GLU A 297 56.66 6.93 -48.13
C GLU A 297 56.08 8.31 -48.50
N ASN A 298 56.64 9.29 -47.77
CA ASN A 298 56.71 10.75 -47.92
C ASN A 298 55.48 11.56 -47.49
N GLY A 299 55.56 12.56 -46.61
CA GLY A 299 56.71 13.30 -46.11
C GLY A 299 56.47 14.80 -46.29
N SER A 300 56.27 15.53 -45.18
CA SER A 300 56.46 16.97 -44.90
C SER A 300 55.33 17.52 -44.04
#